data_AF-A0A9X9LW13-F1
#
_entry.id   AF-A0A9X9LW13-F1
#
_cell.length_a   1.000
_cell.length_b   1.000
_cell.length_c   1.000
_cell.angle_alpha   90.00
_cell.angle_beta   90.00
_cell.angle_gamma   90.00
#
_symmetry.space_group_name_H-M   'P 1'
#
loop_
_entity.id
_entity.type
_entity.pdbx_description
1 polymer ?
#
loop_
_entity_poly.entity_id
_entity_poly.type
_entity_poly.pdbx_seq_one_letter_code
_entity_poly.pdbx_strand_id
1 'polypeptide(L)'
;ADCSGLHLIFALNALRRNPNNSWNSSSALSLLKYSASKKYNISWELGNEPNNYRTMHGRAVNGSQLGKDYIQLKSLLQPIRIYSRASLYGPNIGRPRKNVI
;
A
#
# COMPACT_ATOMS: atom_id res chain seq x y z
N ALA A 1 18.09 -7.60 2.13
CA ALA A 1 17.20 -8.41 1.27
C ALA A 1 18.01 -9.03 0.15
N ASP A 2 18.54 -8.21 -0.76
CA ASP A 2 19.32 -8.67 -1.92
C ASP A 2 20.54 -9.55 -1.56
N CYS A 3 21.41 -9.09 -0.65
CA CYS A 3 22.58 -9.85 -0.19
C CYS A 3 22.25 -11.17 0.53
N SER A 4 20.98 -11.41 0.86
CA SER A 4 20.50 -12.59 1.57
C SER A 4 19.62 -13.48 0.69
N GLY A 5 19.48 -13.18 -0.61
CA GLY A 5 18.59 -13.91 -1.52
C GLY A 5 17.09 -13.74 -1.21
N LEU A 6 16.73 -12.71 -0.43
CA LEU A 6 15.34 -12.44 -0.04
C LEU A 6 14.70 -11.40 -0.97
N HIS A 7 13.43 -11.61 -1.31
CA HIS A 7 12.63 -10.65 -2.07
C HIS A 7 11.92 -9.67 -1.12
N LEU A 8 12.19 -8.38 -1.27
CA LEU A 8 11.61 -7.35 -0.39
C LEU A 8 10.16 -7.03 -0.79
N ILE A 9 9.26 -7.14 0.18
CA ILE A 9 7.92 -6.55 0.12
C ILE A 9 7.91 -5.32 1.05
N PHE A 10 7.54 -4.17 0.51
CA PHE A 10 7.52 -2.90 1.24
C PHE A 10 6.11 -2.32 1.34
N ALA A 11 5.66 -2.09 2.57
CA ALA A 11 4.34 -1.53 2.85
C ALA A 11 4.34 0.00 2.85
N LEU A 12 3.50 0.59 2.01
CA LEU A 12 3.29 2.04 1.94
C LEU A 12 2.28 2.50 2.98
N ASN A 13 2.41 3.77 3.40
CA ASN A 13 1.53 4.36 4.41
C ASN A 13 0.14 4.68 3.84
N ALA A 14 -0.87 3.92 4.28
CA ALA A 14 -2.27 4.13 3.90
C ALA A 14 -3.00 5.19 4.75
N LEU A 15 -2.40 5.80 5.76
CA LEU A 15 -3.03 6.82 6.61
C LEU A 15 -2.81 8.26 6.11
N ARG A 16 -2.01 8.45 5.06
CA ARG A 16 -1.92 9.73 4.35
C ARG A 16 -3.21 9.94 3.55
N ARG A 17 -4.05 10.86 3.98
CA ARG A 17 -5.41 11.05 3.44
C ARG A 17 -5.67 12.49 3.02
N ASN A 18 -6.41 12.63 1.94
CA ASN A 18 -7.01 13.91 1.52
C ASN A 18 -8.25 14.22 2.39
N PRO A 19 -8.80 15.45 2.33
CA PRO A 19 -10.02 15.81 3.06
C PRO A 19 -11.21 14.88 2.78
N ASN A 20 -11.34 14.38 1.54
CA ASN A 20 -12.39 13.43 1.13
C ASN A 20 -12.09 11.96 1.51
N ASN A 21 -11.11 11.70 2.38
CA ASN A 21 -10.66 10.38 2.81
C ASN A 21 -10.02 9.48 1.74
N SER A 22 -9.83 9.97 0.50
CA SER A 22 -9.00 9.28 -0.50
C SER A 22 -7.53 9.25 -0.08
N TRP A 23 -6.79 8.25 -0.56
CA TRP A 23 -5.36 8.13 -0.28
C TRP A 23 -4.54 9.24 -0.97
N ASN A 24 -3.69 9.90 -0.19
CA ASN A 24 -2.72 10.87 -0.69
C ASN A 24 -1.42 10.15 -1.06
N SER A 25 -1.22 9.92 -2.35
CA SER A 25 -0.12 9.13 -2.87
C SER A 25 1.19 9.90 -3.11
N SER A 26 1.26 11.20 -2.82
CA SER A 26 2.42 12.04 -3.18
C SER A 26 3.73 11.52 -2.57
N SER A 27 3.69 11.12 -1.30
CA SER A 27 4.86 10.54 -0.61
C SER A 27 5.27 9.18 -1.18
N ALA A 28 4.29 8.33 -1.50
CA ALA A 28 4.53 7.04 -2.12
C ALA A 28 5.13 7.19 -3.53
N LEU A 29 4.63 8.11 -4.35
CA LEU A 29 5.16 8.35 -5.68
C LEU A 29 6.63 8.77 -5.64
N SER A 30 7.02 9.61 -4.69
CA SER A 30 8.43 9.98 -4.49
C SER A 30 9.29 8.76 -4.13
N LEU A 31 8.82 7.89 -3.23
CA LEU A 31 9.53 6.67 -2.86
C LEU A 31 9.63 5.67 -4.03
N LEU A 32 8.56 5.51 -4.81
CA LEU A 32 8.56 4.66 -6.00
C LEU A 32 9.59 5.16 -7.02
N LYS A 33 9.62 6.47 -7.31
CA LYS A 33 10.60 7.07 -8.23
C LYS A 33 12.04 6.89 -7.74
N TYR A 34 12.29 7.11 -6.45
CA TYR A 34 13.60 6.88 -5.84
C TYR A 34 14.02 5.41 -5.94
N SER A 35 13.14 4.49 -5.56
CA SER A 35 13.45 3.06 -5.57
C SER A 35 13.71 2.55 -6.99
N ALA A 36 12.95 3.06 -7.97
CA ALA A 36 13.16 2.78 -9.38
C ALA A 36 14.48 3.34 -9.92
N SER A 37 14.88 4.55 -9.51
CA SER A 37 16.18 5.13 -9.93
C SER A 37 17.36 4.34 -9.39
N LYS A 38 17.20 3.70 -8.23
CA LYS A 38 18.15 2.76 -7.65
C LYS A 38 18.01 1.32 -8.15
N LYS A 39 17.05 1.07 -9.05
CA LYS A 39 16.76 -0.26 -9.63
C LYS A 39 16.43 -1.32 -8.57
N TYR A 40 15.84 -0.93 -7.44
CA TYR A 40 15.45 -1.89 -6.42
C TYR A 40 14.24 -2.71 -6.88
N ASN A 41 14.41 -4.03 -6.94
CA ASN A 41 13.33 -4.97 -7.20
C ASN A 41 12.50 -5.18 -5.92
N ILE A 42 11.36 -4.50 -5.85
CA ILE A 42 10.50 -4.43 -4.66
C ILE A 42 9.07 -4.78 -5.07
N SER A 43 8.39 -5.56 -4.25
CA SER A 43 6.94 -5.70 -4.29
C SER A 43 6.27 -4.85 -3.23
N TRP A 44 5.01 -4.49 -3.44
CA TRP A 44 4.39 -3.39 -2.70
C TRP A 44 3.15 -3.85 -1.95
N GLU A 45 2.89 -3.19 -0.83
CA GLU A 45 1.65 -3.28 -0.05
C GLU A 45 1.16 -1.87 0.28
N LEU A 46 -0.10 -1.74 0.67
CA LEU A 46 -0.67 -0.47 1.12
C LEU A 46 -1.40 -0.64 2.45
N GLY A 47 -0.78 -0.14 3.51
CA GLY A 47 -1.30 -0.20 4.87
C GLY A 47 -1.04 -1.52 5.60
N ASN A 48 -1.38 -1.52 6.89
CA ASN A 48 -1.27 -2.69 7.76
C ASN A 48 -2.45 -2.66 8.73
N GLU A 49 -3.17 -3.78 8.84
CA GLU A 49 -4.35 -3.95 9.71
C GLU A 49 -5.37 -2.79 9.63
N PRO A 50 -5.92 -2.49 8.44
CA PRO A 50 -6.84 -1.37 8.27
C PRO A 50 -8.10 -1.46 9.15
N ASN A 51 -8.48 -2.66 9.57
CA ASN A 51 -9.55 -2.91 10.54
C ASN A 51 -9.31 -2.26 11.92
N ASN A 52 -8.06 -1.92 12.26
CA ASN A 52 -7.69 -1.32 13.54
C ASN A 52 -7.47 0.21 13.46
N TYR A 53 -7.56 0.83 12.27
CA TYR A 53 -7.24 2.25 12.10
C TYR A 53 -8.10 3.19 12.95
N ARG A 54 -9.39 2.88 13.10
CA ARG A 54 -10.30 3.70 13.91
C ARG A 54 -9.84 3.77 15.36
N THR A 55 -9.43 2.63 15.92
CA THR A 55 -8.97 2.51 17.30
C THR A 55 -7.59 3.11 17.50
N MET A 56 -6.66 2.83 16.58
CA MET A 56 -5.24 3.21 16.74
C MET A 56 -4.94 4.65 16.30
N HIS A 57 -5.72 5.20 15.37
CA HIS A 57 -5.41 6.47 14.70
C HIS A 57 -6.61 7.42 14.60
N GLY A 58 -7.74 7.09 15.23
CA GLY A 58 -8.96 7.91 15.22
C GLY A 58 -9.67 8.00 13.85
N ARG A 59 -9.16 7.31 12.83
CA ARG A 59 -9.62 7.43 11.44
C ARG A 59 -10.00 6.07 10.87
N ALA A 60 -11.19 5.96 10.31
CA ALA A 60 -11.62 4.74 9.63
C ALA A 60 -11.43 4.87 8.11
N VAL A 61 -11.06 3.76 7.48
CA VAL A 61 -11.07 3.60 6.02
C VAL A 61 -11.84 2.31 5.75
N ASN A 62 -12.97 2.41 5.05
CA ASN A 62 -13.75 1.22 4.71
C ASN A 62 -13.09 0.44 3.55
N GLY A 63 -13.49 -0.82 3.39
CA GLY A 63 -12.91 -1.71 2.37
C GLY A 63 -13.06 -1.17 0.95
N SER A 64 -14.20 -0.58 0.60
CA SER A 64 -14.44 -0.01 -0.74
C SER A 64 -13.49 1.16 -1.05
N GLN A 65 -13.24 2.05 -0.08
CA GLN A 65 -12.29 3.14 -0.25
C GLN A 65 -10.86 2.60 -0.33
N LEU A 66 -10.49 1.64 0.52
CA LEU A 66 -9.18 1.01 0.45
C LEU A 66 -8.94 0.33 -0.90
N GLY A 67 -9.95 -0.34 -1.47
CA GLY A 67 -9.89 -0.91 -2.82
C GLY A 67 -9.60 0.15 -3.90
N LYS A 68 -10.23 1.33 -3.82
CA LYS A 68 -9.92 2.46 -4.71
C LYS A 68 -8.48 2.94 -4.53
N ASP A 69 -7.99 2.98 -3.30
CA ASP A 69 -6.61 3.36 -3.01
C ASP A 69 -5.60 2.36 -3.62
N TYR A 70 -5.92 1.05 -3.58
CA TYR A 70 -5.11 0.01 -4.25
C TYR A 70 -5.11 0.14 -5.78
N ILE A 71 -6.24 0.49 -6.38
CA ILE A 71 -6.32 0.79 -7.83
C ILE A 71 -5.44 1.99 -8.18
N GLN A 72 -5.48 3.04 -7.36
CA GLN A 72 -4.60 4.20 -7.51
C GLN A 72 -3.12 3.82 -7.36
N LEU A 73 -2.75 3.00 -6.38
CA LEU A 73 -1.36 2.51 -6.27
C LEU A 73 -0.95 1.70 -7.50
N LYS A 74 -1.82 0.81 -8.00
CA LYS A 74 -1.54 0.05 -9.23
C LYS A 74 -1.27 0.97 -10.42
N SER A 75 -2.06 2.04 -10.60
CA SER A 75 -1.86 2.99 -11.69
C SER A 75 -0.55 3.77 -11.59
N LEU A 76 -0.04 4.02 -10.37
CA LEU A 76 1.29 4.65 -10.16
C LEU A 76 2.45 3.69 -10.49
N LEU A 77 2.27 2.39 -10.30
CA LEU A 77 3.29 1.38 -10.58
C LEU A 77 3.43 1.10 -12.10
N GLN A 78 2.32 1.15 -12.84
CA GLN A 78 2.28 0.85 -14.28
C GLN A 78 3.29 1.63 -15.16
N PRO A 79 3.42 2.96 -15.05
CA PRO A 79 4.35 3.72 -15.90
C PRO A 79 5.83 3.49 -15.52
N ILE A 80 6.11 2.92 -14.35
CA ILE A 80 7.48 2.68 -13.90
C ILE A 80 7.90 1.30 -14.40
N ARG A 81 8.81 1.24 -15.39
CA ARG A 81 9.19 0.00 -16.09
C ARG A 81 9.46 -1.19 -15.16
N ILE A 82 10.29 -0.99 -14.13
CA ILE A 82 10.66 -2.03 -13.16
C ILE A 82 9.48 -2.48 -12.27
N TYR A 83 8.46 -1.64 -12.09
CA TYR A 83 7.29 -1.94 -11.24
C TYR A 83 6.00 -2.24 -12.01
N SER A 84 6.01 -2.12 -13.34
CA SER A 84 4.87 -2.49 -14.19
C SER A 84 4.40 -3.94 -13.95
N ARG A 85 5.34 -4.82 -13.58
CA ARG A 85 5.14 -6.23 -13.24
C ARG A 85 5.39 -6.56 -11.76
N ALA A 86 5.59 -5.57 -10.91
CA ALA A 86 5.77 -5.83 -9.48
C ALA A 86 4.48 -6.38 -8.87
N SER A 87 4.62 -7.32 -7.94
CA SER A 87 3.51 -7.83 -7.15
C SER A 87 2.97 -6.74 -6.22
N LEU A 88 1.66 -6.74 -6.03
CA LEU A 88 0.93 -5.85 -5.14
C LEU A 88 0.08 -6.72 -4.21
N TYR A 89 0.40 -6.74 -2.91
CA TYR A 89 -0.26 -7.57 -1.90
C TYR A 89 -1.12 -6.71 -0.97
N GLY A 90 -2.14 -7.32 -0.35
CA GLY A 90 -3.07 -6.64 0.55
C GLY A 90 -4.34 -7.46 0.82
N PRO A 91 -5.28 -6.95 1.64
CA PRO A 91 -5.25 -5.68 2.37
C PRO A 91 -4.63 -5.75 3.78
N ASN A 92 -3.89 -6.83 4.10
CA ASN A 92 -3.20 -7.02 5.38
C ASN A 92 -4.11 -6.84 6.60
N ILE A 93 -5.34 -7.36 6.52
CA ILE A 93 -6.27 -7.32 7.65
C ILE A 93 -5.77 -8.18 8.79
N GLY A 94 -6.08 -7.75 10.02
CA GLY A 94 -5.93 -8.59 11.20
C GLY A 94 -6.89 -9.79 11.15
N ARG A 95 -6.83 -10.63 12.19
CA ARG A 95 -7.65 -11.84 12.30
C ARG A 95 -9.13 -11.56 12.01
N PRO A 96 -9.75 -12.24 11.02
CA PRO A 96 -11.19 -12.14 10.78
C PRO A 96 -11.96 -12.50 12.06
N ARG A 97 -12.86 -11.61 12.50
CA ARG A 97 -13.74 -11.87 13.64
C ARG A 97 -14.96 -12.66 13.15
N LYS A 98 -15.37 -13.68 13.91
CA LYS A 98 -16.44 -14.62 13.53
C LYS A 98 -17.84 -14.02 13.30
N ASN A 99 -18.06 -12.75 13.60
CA ASN A 99 -19.40 -12.14 13.59
C ASN A 99 -19.45 -10.89 12.71
N VAL A 100 -19.53 -11.10 11.40
CA VAL A 100 -20.11 -10.11 10.48
C VAL A 100 -21.26 -10.81 9.77
N ILE A 101 -22.46 -10.63 10.31
CA ILE A 101 -23.72 -10.82 9.58
C ILE A 101 -23.97 -9.50 8.84
#